data_AF-A0AAU0UMW4-F1
#
_entry.id   AF-A0AAU0UMW4-F1
#
_cell.length_a   1.000
_cell.length_b   1.000
_cell.length_c   1.000
_cell.angle_alpha   90.00
_cell.angle_beta   90.00
_cell.angle_gamma   90.00
#
_symmetry.space_group_name_H-M   'P 1'
#
loop_
_entity.id
_entity.type
_entity.pdbx_description
1 polymer ?
#
loop_
_entity_poly.entity_id
_entity_poly.type
_entity_poly.pdbx_seq_one_letter_code
_entity_poly.pdbx_strand_id
1 'polypeptide(L)'
;MHYGTIDVREILFHSIHNKHITARITVEREGVIAGSKYAREKLAELGVKVEYLAEDGAKVLPDDVVAAISGTPKQITSAEDAVIGNLTKTSGIATASTQAVKLADGKIRIVSGAWKKMPLLIKHMVREAVAIGGAAFRIADTPFVYLDKNYVRIFNKSIPAVLKAAKIMPDRLAVIQLRGETGSIGEEVAEAAAGGADILMIDTGKHADAVEAIKVLNQLGIRQDKQVAFAGGVQIEDIPDYARLGIDILDIGSRIIDAPLLDMKMDVINT
;
A
#
# COMPACT_ATOMS: atom_id res chain seq x y z
N MET A 1 16.17 24.87 10.09
CA MET A 1 16.65 26.05 10.85
C MET A 1 15.65 26.29 11.97
N HIS A 2 16.02 25.98 13.21
CA HIS A 2 15.26 26.32 14.40
C HIS A 2 15.64 27.75 14.81
N TYR A 3 14.75 28.71 14.58
CA TYR A 3 14.74 29.95 15.34
C TYR A 3 13.72 29.79 16.46
N GLY A 4 14.17 30.01 17.71
CA GLY A 4 13.36 29.97 18.92
C GLY A 4 12.22 30.97 18.85
N THR A 5 11.10 30.52 18.31
CA THR A 5 9.84 31.26 18.25
C THR A 5 8.97 30.71 19.36
N ILE A 6 8.56 31.58 20.28
CA ILE A 6 7.53 31.27 21.26
C ILE A 6 6.31 30.76 20.48
N ASP A 7 5.80 29.59 20.83
CA ASP A 7 4.57 29.07 20.25
C ASP A 7 3.46 30.08 20.54
N VAL A 8 2.94 30.73 19.50
CA VAL A 8 1.95 31.82 19.62
C VAL A 8 0.71 31.37 20.41
N ARG A 9 0.41 30.06 20.42
CA ARG A 9 -0.68 29.46 21.19
C ARG A 9 -0.47 29.61 22.70
N GLU A 10 0.77 29.66 23.20
CA GLU A 10 1.05 29.92 24.62
C GLU A 10 0.61 31.32 25.04
N ILE A 11 0.81 32.31 24.15
CA ILE A 11 0.39 33.69 24.39
C ILE A 11 -1.13 33.80 24.28
N LEU A 12 -1.72 33.25 23.20
CA LEU A 12 -3.16 33.34 22.95
C LEU A 12 -3.99 32.62 24.01
N PHE A 13 -3.51 31.47 24.51
CA PHE A 13 -4.23 30.68 25.51
C PHE A 13 -3.86 31.01 26.95
N HIS A 14 -3.03 32.03 27.20
CA HIS A 14 -2.56 32.35 28.55
C HIS A 14 -3.71 32.52 29.57
N SER A 15 -4.77 33.24 29.22
CA SER A 15 -5.92 33.46 30.11
C SER A 15 -6.84 32.24 30.26
N ILE A 16 -6.70 31.22 29.39
CA ILE A 16 -7.56 30.04 29.33
C ILE A 16 -6.77 28.72 29.41
N HIS A 17 -5.51 28.74 29.85
CA HIS A 17 -4.61 27.59 29.77
C HIS A 17 -5.09 26.36 30.54
N ASN A 18 -5.90 26.55 31.59
CA ASN A 18 -6.50 25.49 32.39
C ASN A 18 -7.91 25.08 31.96
N LYS A 19 -8.45 25.68 30.88
CA LYS A 19 -9.76 25.24 30.36
C LYS A 19 -9.67 23.80 29.88
N HIS A 20 -10.76 23.07 30.05
CA HIS A 20 -10.88 21.73 29.51
C HIS A 20 -11.72 21.79 28.23
N ILE A 21 -11.08 21.43 27.12
CA ILE A 21 -11.67 21.46 25.79
C ILE A 21 -11.91 20.03 25.35
N THR A 22 -13.09 19.77 24.78
CA THR A 22 -13.40 18.50 24.11
C THR A 22 -13.55 18.75 22.62
N ALA A 23 -12.89 17.92 21.82
CA ALA A 23 -12.98 17.96 20.36
C ALA A 23 -13.33 16.58 19.80
N ARG A 24 -13.94 16.59 18.62
CA ARG A 24 -14.20 15.38 17.82
C ARG A 24 -13.56 15.51 16.46
N ILE A 25 -13.10 14.38 15.94
CA ILE A 25 -12.64 14.25 14.57
C ILE A 25 -13.65 13.41 13.82
N THR A 26 -14.11 13.90 12.67
CA THR A 26 -15.07 13.23 11.79
C THR A 26 -14.51 13.07 10.39
N VAL A 27 -14.92 12.03 9.68
CA VAL A 27 -14.56 11.82 8.26
C VAL A 27 -15.54 12.50 7.31
N GLU A 28 -15.06 12.96 6.16
CA GLU A 28 -15.91 13.64 5.17
C GLU A 28 -16.43 12.71 4.07
N ARG A 29 -15.91 11.48 3.99
CA ARG A 29 -16.31 10.47 2.99
C ARG A 29 -16.18 9.05 3.53
N GLU A 30 -16.78 8.11 2.82
CA GLU A 30 -16.61 6.68 3.10
C GLU A 30 -15.13 6.26 3.00
N GLY A 31 -14.70 5.40 3.91
CA GLY A 31 -13.35 4.86 3.89
C GLY A 31 -13.08 3.77 4.92
N VAL A 32 -11.80 3.45 5.06
CA VAL A 32 -11.26 2.52 6.05
C VAL A 32 -10.20 3.22 6.86
N ILE A 33 -10.32 3.16 8.19
CA ILE A 33 -9.38 3.76 9.12
C ILE A 33 -8.08 2.97 9.14
N ALA A 34 -6.97 3.68 9.05
CA ALA A 34 -5.64 3.15 9.29
C ALA A 34 -4.75 4.23 9.89
N GLY A 35 -3.81 3.82 10.74
CA GLY A 35 -2.86 4.70 11.41
C GLY A 35 -3.22 5.02 12.87
N SER A 36 -4.27 4.39 13.41
CA SER A 36 -4.78 4.64 14.76
C SER A 36 -3.76 4.34 15.84
N LYS A 37 -2.91 3.33 15.63
CA LYS A 37 -1.76 3.07 16.51
C LYS A 37 -0.85 4.29 16.67
N TYR A 38 -0.46 4.93 15.56
CA TYR A 38 0.45 6.08 15.55
C TYR A 38 -0.22 7.34 16.10
N ALA A 39 -1.49 7.54 15.78
CA ALA A 39 -2.29 8.62 16.37
C ALA A 39 -2.37 8.49 17.90
N ARG A 40 -2.57 7.27 18.42
CA ARG A 40 -2.61 6.99 19.86
C ARG A 40 -1.28 7.28 20.55
N GLU A 41 -0.16 6.88 19.95
CA GLU A 41 1.19 7.19 20.45
C GLU A 41 1.40 8.71 20.58
N LYS A 42 1.03 9.47 19.55
CA LYS A 42 1.17 10.94 19.56
C LYS A 42 0.23 11.64 20.55
N LEU A 43 -1.00 11.16 20.69
CA LEU A 43 -1.93 11.68 21.70
C LEU A 43 -1.40 11.47 23.13
N ALA A 44 -0.78 10.32 23.39
CA ALA A 44 -0.14 10.03 24.67
C ALA A 44 1.07 10.95 24.93
N GLU A 45 1.93 11.20 23.94
CA GLU A 45 3.05 12.14 24.04
C GLU A 45 2.57 13.57 24.39
N LEU A 46 1.41 13.98 23.87
CA LEU A 46 0.81 15.29 24.13
C LEU A 46 0.07 15.36 25.48
N GLY A 47 -0.14 14.24 26.17
CA GLY A 47 -0.94 14.17 27.39
C GLY A 47 -2.42 14.46 27.17
N VAL A 48 -2.93 14.19 25.97
CA VAL A 48 -4.35 14.36 25.60
C VAL A 48 -5.13 13.13 26.06
N LYS A 49 -6.27 13.33 26.70
CA LYS A 49 -7.18 12.24 27.06
C LYS A 49 -7.93 11.78 25.82
N VAL A 50 -7.92 10.47 25.55
CA VAL A 50 -8.65 9.84 24.45
C VAL A 50 -9.90 9.17 25.01
N GLU A 51 -11.07 9.68 24.66
CA GLU A 51 -12.35 9.07 25.02
C GLU A 51 -12.77 8.01 24.01
N TYR A 52 -12.41 8.24 22.74
CA TYR A 52 -12.65 7.31 21.65
C TYR A 52 -11.60 7.52 20.55
N LEU A 53 -11.18 6.42 19.92
CA LEU A 53 -10.37 6.41 18.70
C LEU A 53 -10.77 5.16 17.92
N ALA A 54 -11.17 5.34 16.65
CA ALA A 54 -11.51 4.23 15.78
C ALA A 54 -10.29 3.30 15.61
N GLU A 55 -10.52 1.99 15.61
CA GLU A 55 -9.44 1.02 15.40
C GLU A 55 -9.08 0.86 13.92
N ASP A 56 -7.85 0.44 13.66
CA ASP A 56 -7.39 0.14 12.31
C ASP A 56 -8.28 -0.94 11.66
N GLY A 57 -8.71 -0.71 10.43
CA GLY A 57 -9.64 -1.57 9.68
C GLY A 57 -11.11 -1.23 9.85
N ALA A 58 -11.47 -0.28 10.73
CA ALA A 58 -12.84 0.18 10.86
C ALA A 58 -13.34 0.83 9.56
N LYS A 59 -14.51 0.42 9.09
CA LYS A 59 -15.22 1.09 7.99
C LYS A 59 -15.98 2.28 8.55
N VAL A 60 -15.95 3.39 7.81
CA VAL A 60 -16.56 4.65 8.21
C VAL A 60 -17.34 5.25 7.05
N LEU A 61 -18.40 5.97 7.37
CA LEU A 61 -19.24 6.76 6.48
C LEU A 61 -19.05 8.25 6.76
N PRO A 62 -19.46 9.15 5.84
CA PRO A 62 -19.42 10.59 6.11
C PRO A 62 -20.04 10.95 7.47
N ASP A 63 -19.41 11.89 8.16
CA ASP A 63 -19.77 12.39 9.49
C ASP A 63 -19.58 11.40 10.66
N ASP A 64 -19.10 10.18 10.43
CA ASP A 64 -18.72 9.27 11.51
C ASP A 64 -17.59 9.86 12.35
N VAL A 65 -17.73 9.78 13.67
CA VAL A 65 -16.68 10.17 14.62
C VAL A 65 -15.59 9.10 14.59
N VAL A 66 -14.35 9.53 14.36
CA VAL A 66 -13.15 8.67 14.37
C VAL A 66 -12.25 8.92 15.57
N ALA A 67 -12.36 10.08 16.21
CA ALA A 67 -11.73 10.33 17.49
C ALA A 67 -12.57 11.29 18.34
N ALA A 68 -12.59 11.07 19.65
CA ALA A 68 -13.07 12.02 20.64
C ALA A 68 -11.97 12.21 21.69
N ILE A 69 -11.52 13.45 21.85
CA ILE A 69 -10.34 13.80 22.65
C ILE A 69 -10.63 14.98 23.57
N SER A 70 -9.97 15.03 24.71
CA SER A 70 -10.07 16.16 25.63
C SER A 70 -8.73 16.55 26.27
N GLY A 71 -8.57 17.85 26.55
CA GLY A 71 -7.31 18.40 27.05
C GLY A 71 -7.35 19.92 27.20
N THR A 72 -6.19 20.52 27.50
CA THR A 72 -6.03 21.98 27.49
C THR A 72 -6.13 22.53 26.05
N PRO A 73 -6.39 23.85 25.86
CA PRO A 73 -6.43 24.44 24.52
C PRO A 73 -5.16 24.17 23.68
N LYS A 74 -3.98 24.23 24.31
CA LYS A 74 -2.70 23.94 23.62
C LYS A 74 -2.59 22.48 23.21
N GLN A 75 -3.03 21.57 24.06
CA GLN A 75 -3.00 20.14 23.78
C GLN A 75 -3.97 19.79 22.64
N ILE A 76 -5.21 20.27 22.67
CA ILE A 76 -6.20 20.02 21.61
C ILE A 76 -5.74 20.57 20.26
N THR A 77 -5.25 21.82 20.22
CA THR A 77 -4.75 22.40 18.97
C THR A 77 -3.44 21.77 18.46
N SER A 78 -2.67 21.10 19.33
CA SER A 78 -1.52 20.28 18.90
C SER A 78 -1.95 18.88 18.46
N ALA A 79 -3.05 18.37 19.00
CA ALA A 79 -3.58 17.05 18.69
C ALA A 79 -4.16 16.97 17.27
N GLU A 80 -4.65 18.08 16.72
CA GLU A 80 -5.20 18.15 15.36
C GLU A 80 -4.22 17.61 14.31
N ASP A 81 -3.07 18.26 14.17
CA ASP A 81 -2.02 17.86 13.23
C ASP A 81 -1.52 16.44 13.51
N ALA A 82 -1.40 16.10 14.80
CA ALA A 82 -0.90 14.80 15.22
C ALA A 82 -1.85 13.66 14.84
N VAL A 83 -3.16 13.82 15.01
CA VAL A 83 -4.13 12.76 14.72
C VAL A 83 -4.48 12.75 13.24
N ILE A 84 -4.86 13.89 12.68
CA ILE A 84 -5.23 14.00 11.26
C ILE A 84 -4.06 13.61 10.37
N GLY A 85 -2.83 14.07 10.70
CA GLY A 85 -1.64 13.74 9.92
C GLY A 85 -1.28 12.25 9.91
N ASN A 86 -1.59 11.52 10.99
CA ASN A 86 -1.34 10.08 11.08
C ASN A 86 -2.47 9.22 10.51
N LEU A 87 -3.71 9.73 10.46
CA LEU A 87 -4.87 8.97 10.00
C LEU A 87 -5.18 9.19 8.52
N THR A 88 -5.16 10.42 8.02
CA THR A 88 -5.72 10.78 6.70
C THR A 88 -5.06 10.02 5.54
N LYS A 89 -3.72 10.02 5.48
CA LYS A 89 -2.98 9.41 4.36
C LYS A 89 -3.02 7.88 4.40
N THR A 90 -2.80 7.29 5.57
CA THR A 90 -2.88 5.84 5.78
C THR A 90 -4.29 5.33 5.53
N SER A 91 -5.31 6.05 6.00
CA SER A 91 -6.72 5.69 5.75
C SER A 91 -7.07 5.80 4.27
N GLY A 92 -6.53 6.80 3.55
CA GLY A 92 -6.63 6.88 2.09
C GLY A 92 -6.08 5.64 1.37
N ILE A 93 -4.88 5.20 1.78
CA ILE A 93 -4.23 3.98 1.26
C ILE A 93 -5.04 2.72 1.60
N ALA A 94 -5.50 2.58 2.86
CA ALA A 94 -6.30 1.43 3.29
C ALA A 94 -7.65 1.37 2.56
N THR A 95 -8.26 2.52 2.30
CA THR A 95 -9.49 2.62 1.51
C THR A 95 -9.29 2.13 0.07
N ALA A 96 -8.25 2.62 -0.62
CA ALA A 96 -7.93 2.19 -1.99
C ALA A 96 -7.55 0.70 -2.06
N SER A 97 -6.80 0.22 -1.08
CA SER A 97 -6.45 -1.20 -0.91
C SER A 97 -7.72 -2.05 -0.75
N THR A 98 -8.65 -1.64 0.11
CA THR A 98 -9.94 -2.32 0.32
C THR A 98 -10.77 -2.38 -0.95
N GLN A 99 -10.83 -1.28 -1.71
CA GLN A 99 -11.53 -1.24 -2.99
C GLN A 99 -10.92 -2.22 -4.00
N ALA A 100 -9.59 -2.25 -4.11
CA ALA A 100 -8.89 -3.16 -5.01
C ALA A 100 -9.13 -4.63 -4.65
N VAL A 101 -9.02 -4.98 -3.37
CA VAL A 101 -9.28 -6.34 -2.88
C VAL A 101 -10.75 -6.73 -3.09
N LYS A 102 -11.69 -5.81 -2.91
CA LYS A 102 -13.11 -6.05 -3.18
C LYS A 102 -13.35 -6.39 -4.65
N LEU A 103 -12.73 -5.65 -5.58
CA LEU A 103 -12.85 -5.91 -7.02
C LEU A 103 -12.12 -7.18 -7.46
N ALA A 104 -11.08 -7.58 -6.72
CA ALA A 104 -10.38 -8.84 -6.93
C ALA A 104 -11.25 -10.06 -6.62
N ASP A 105 -12.25 -9.92 -5.73
CA ASP A 105 -13.27 -10.94 -5.44
C ASP A 105 -12.67 -12.33 -5.13
N GLY A 106 -11.51 -12.35 -4.46
CA GLY A 106 -10.76 -13.57 -4.13
C GLY A 106 -10.16 -14.32 -5.33
N LYS A 107 -10.32 -13.84 -6.56
CA LYS A 107 -9.83 -14.48 -7.80
C LYS A 107 -8.38 -14.17 -8.10
N ILE A 108 -7.90 -13.03 -7.60
CA ILE A 108 -6.56 -12.51 -7.90
C ILE A 108 -5.96 -11.89 -6.64
N ARG A 109 -4.67 -12.08 -6.42
CA ARG A 109 -3.98 -11.46 -5.29
C ARG A 109 -3.61 -10.03 -5.64
N ILE A 110 -4.03 -9.07 -4.82
CA ILE A 110 -3.59 -7.67 -4.95
C ILE A 110 -2.33 -7.44 -4.13
N VAL A 111 -1.33 -6.86 -4.78
CA VAL A 111 -0.06 -6.48 -4.18
C VAL A 111 0.17 -5.00 -4.44
N SER A 112 0.81 -4.30 -3.50
CA SER A 112 1.36 -2.97 -3.78
C SER A 112 2.81 -2.90 -3.33
N GLY A 113 3.74 -2.86 -4.29
CA GLY A 113 5.17 -2.71 -4.02
C GLY A 113 5.63 -1.26 -3.85
N ALA A 114 4.77 -0.27 -4.13
CA ALA A 114 5.15 1.13 -4.24
C ALA A 114 5.51 1.80 -2.91
N TRP A 115 5.18 1.19 -1.75
CA TRP A 115 5.66 1.64 -0.44
C TRP A 115 7.18 1.80 -0.37
N LYS A 116 7.93 1.05 -1.20
CA LYS A 116 9.40 1.15 -1.30
C LYS A 116 9.88 2.54 -1.71
N LYS A 117 9.04 3.31 -2.42
CA LYS A 117 9.34 4.67 -2.90
C LYS A 117 9.11 5.76 -1.85
N MET A 118 8.44 5.43 -0.74
CA MET A 118 8.18 6.40 0.33
C MET A 118 9.45 6.69 1.15
N PRO A 119 9.56 7.86 1.80
CA PRO A 119 10.61 8.14 2.77
C PRO A 119 10.72 7.04 3.83
N LEU A 120 11.95 6.69 4.22
CA LEU A 120 12.23 5.57 5.14
C LEU A 120 11.39 5.62 6.41
N LEU A 121 11.23 6.83 6.98
CA LEU A 121 10.49 7.07 8.22
C LEU A 121 9.04 6.58 8.16
N ILE A 122 8.39 6.61 6.99
CA ILE A 122 6.95 6.29 6.87
C ILE A 122 6.66 4.97 6.13
N LYS A 123 7.70 4.25 5.66
CA LYS A 123 7.51 2.97 4.93
C LYS A 123 6.74 1.92 5.73
N HIS A 124 6.92 1.90 7.05
CA HIS A 124 6.25 0.95 7.92
C HIS A 124 4.75 1.26 8.02
N MET A 125 4.38 2.51 8.31
CA MET A 125 2.99 2.99 8.30
C MET A 125 2.29 2.70 6.96
N VAL A 126 2.97 2.96 5.84
CA VAL A 126 2.41 2.75 4.50
C VAL A 126 2.17 1.26 4.22
N ARG A 127 3.09 0.37 4.62
CA ARG A 127 2.90 -1.09 4.48
C ARG A 127 1.74 -1.59 5.33
N GLU A 128 1.63 -1.10 6.57
CA GLU A 128 0.54 -1.46 7.46
C GLU A 128 -0.80 -0.99 6.89
N ALA A 129 -0.90 0.24 6.38
CA ALA A 129 -2.10 0.73 5.72
C ALA A 129 -2.53 -0.11 4.51
N VAL A 130 -1.57 -0.53 3.67
CA VAL A 130 -1.84 -1.47 2.56
C VAL A 130 -2.43 -2.77 3.10
N ALA A 131 -1.81 -3.35 4.13
CA ALA A 131 -2.23 -4.61 4.74
C ALA A 131 -3.58 -4.52 5.48
N ILE A 132 -3.87 -3.39 6.14
CA ILE A 132 -5.16 -3.13 6.80
C ILE A 132 -6.30 -3.15 5.77
N GLY A 133 -6.08 -2.61 4.57
CA GLY A 133 -7.03 -2.70 3.47
C GLY A 133 -7.09 -4.08 2.79
N GLY A 134 -6.29 -5.05 3.23
CA GLY A 134 -6.31 -6.44 2.76
C GLY A 134 -5.37 -6.76 1.60
N ALA A 135 -4.77 -5.77 0.92
CA ALA A 135 -3.76 -6.04 -0.10
C ALA A 135 -2.42 -6.41 0.53
N ALA A 136 -1.62 -7.20 -0.20
CA ALA A 136 -0.29 -7.56 0.27
C ALA A 136 0.75 -6.50 -0.11
N PHE A 137 1.79 -6.34 0.72
CA PHE A 137 2.96 -5.51 0.37
C PHE A 137 4.12 -6.33 -0.21
N ARG A 138 3.94 -7.66 -0.32
CA ARG A 138 4.87 -8.64 -0.91
C ARG A 138 4.14 -9.49 -1.94
N ILE A 139 4.86 -9.84 -3.00
CA ILE A 139 4.33 -10.65 -4.10
C ILE A 139 3.98 -12.07 -3.66
N ALA A 140 4.76 -12.63 -2.74
CA ALA A 140 4.53 -13.94 -2.13
C ALA A 140 4.79 -13.87 -0.61
N ASP A 141 4.08 -14.72 0.14
CA ASP A 141 4.25 -14.86 1.59
C ASP A 141 5.49 -15.72 1.92
N THR A 142 5.75 -16.73 1.09
CA THR A 142 6.96 -17.57 1.13
C THR A 142 8.22 -16.75 0.82
N PRO A 143 9.40 -17.08 1.38
CA PRO A 143 10.67 -16.50 0.94
C PRO A 143 10.86 -16.61 -0.58
N PHE A 144 11.32 -15.52 -1.20
CA PHE A 144 11.54 -15.45 -2.64
C PHE A 144 12.78 -14.63 -2.97
N VAL A 145 13.32 -14.86 -4.16
CA VAL A 145 14.32 -14.01 -4.82
C VAL A 145 13.61 -13.26 -5.93
N TYR A 146 13.77 -11.93 -5.93
CA TYR A 146 13.17 -11.08 -6.95
C TYR A 146 14.23 -10.64 -7.94
N LEU A 147 14.21 -11.24 -9.12
CA LEU A 147 15.09 -10.95 -10.25
C LEU A 147 14.44 -9.85 -11.10
N ASP A 148 14.71 -8.61 -10.72
CA ASP A 148 14.21 -7.45 -11.45
C ASP A 148 14.88 -7.31 -12.85
N LYS A 149 14.38 -6.39 -13.67
CA LYS A 149 14.93 -6.13 -15.01
C LYS A 149 16.43 -5.80 -15.02
N ASN A 150 16.95 -5.20 -13.94
CA ASN A 150 18.35 -4.85 -13.84
C ASN A 150 19.21 -6.08 -13.60
N TYR A 151 18.74 -7.07 -12.83
CA TYR A 151 19.42 -8.37 -12.73
C TYR A 151 19.54 -9.03 -14.12
N VAL A 152 18.45 -9.08 -14.89
CA VAL A 152 18.49 -9.62 -16.27
C VAL A 152 19.53 -8.88 -17.12
N ARG A 153 19.59 -7.55 -17.05
CA ARG A 153 20.58 -6.73 -17.77
C ARG A 153 22.01 -7.00 -17.32
N ILE A 154 22.26 -7.15 -16.03
CA ILE A 154 23.59 -7.45 -15.45
C ILE A 154 24.08 -8.82 -15.93
N PHE A 155 23.18 -9.79 -16.06
CA PHE A 155 23.47 -11.10 -16.65
C PHE A 155 23.45 -11.06 -18.19
N ASN A 156 23.91 -9.96 -18.79
CA ASN A 156 24.02 -9.76 -20.24
C ASN A 156 22.72 -10.02 -21.00
N LYS A 157 21.57 -9.60 -20.43
CA LYS A 157 20.24 -9.82 -21.00
C LYS A 157 19.89 -11.31 -21.20
N SER A 158 20.39 -12.19 -20.32
CA SER A 158 20.10 -13.62 -20.36
C SER A 158 19.20 -14.05 -19.20
N ILE A 159 17.93 -14.32 -19.51
CA ILE A 159 16.95 -14.90 -18.58
C ILE A 159 17.44 -16.27 -18.05
N PRO A 160 17.92 -17.21 -18.90
CA PRO A 160 18.44 -18.48 -18.41
C PRO A 160 19.64 -18.34 -17.46
N ALA A 161 20.55 -17.40 -17.71
CA ALA A 161 21.73 -17.21 -16.87
C ALA A 161 21.38 -16.69 -15.48
N VAL A 162 20.49 -15.70 -15.38
CA VAL A 162 20.08 -15.15 -14.08
C VAL A 162 19.27 -16.17 -13.27
N LEU A 163 18.39 -16.96 -13.92
CA LEU A 163 17.64 -18.03 -13.24
C LEU A 163 18.57 -19.16 -12.79
N LYS A 164 19.57 -19.52 -13.59
CA LYS A 164 20.61 -20.49 -13.18
C LYS A 164 21.35 -20.02 -11.93
N ALA A 165 21.70 -18.73 -11.85
CA ALA A 165 22.35 -18.16 -10.67
C ALA A 165 21.43 -18.20 -9.44
N ALA A 166 20.12 -17.99 -9.60
CA ALA A 166 19.17 -18.03 -8.49
C ALA A 166 19.01 -19.44 -7.86
N LYS A 167 19.35 -20.52 -8.59
CA LYS A 167 19.27 -21.91 -8.09
C LYS A 167 20.15 -22.20 -6.88
N ILE A 168 21.08 -21.32 -6.51
CA ILE A 168 21.86 -21.43 -5.27
C ILE A 168 21.00 -21.25 -4.01
N MET A 169 19.77 -20.72 -4.16
CA MET A 169 18.78 -20.55 -3.08
C MET A 169 17.54 -21.42 -3.37
N PRO A 170 17.67 -22.77 -3.28
CA PRO A 170 16.59 -23.70 -3.65
C PRO A 170 15.38 -23.67 -2.71
N ASP A 171 15.52 -23.04 -1.54
CA ASP A 171 14.48 -22.85 -0.52
C ASP A 171 13.60 -21.61 -0.78
N ARG A 172 13.79 -20.93 -1.91
CA ARG A 172 13.11 -19.67 -2.26
C ARG A 172 12.43 -19.77 -3.62
N LEU A 173 11.26 -19.15 -3.73
CA LEU A 173 10.62 -18.95 -5.03
C LEU A 173 11.46 -18.01 -5.89
N ALA A 174 11.61 -18.32 -7.17
CA ALA A 174 12.20 -17.44 -8.18
C ALA A 174 11.10 -16.58 -8.82
N VAL A 175 11.11 -15.28 -8.52
CA VAL A 175 10.27 -14.28 -9.19
C VAL A 175 11.12 -13.55 -10.20
N ILE A 176 10.70 -13.51 -11.46
CA ILE A 176 11.43 -12.80 -12.52
C ILE A 176 10.55 -11.76 -13.20
N GLN A 177 11.11 -10.56 -13.38
CA GLN A 177 10.45 -9.46 -14.05
C GLN A 177 10.77 -9.47 -15.55
N LEU A 178 9.72 -9.57 -16.37
CA LEU A 178 9.78 -9.63 -17.83
C LEU A 178 9.27 -8.30 -18.41
N ARG A 179 9.98 -7.78 -19.42
CA ARG A 179 9.72 -6.44 -19.98
C ARG A 179 9.78 -6.39 -21.51
N GLY A 180 10.06 -7.52 -22.17
CA GLY A 180 10.24 -7.59 -23.62
C GLY A 180 11.53 -6.88 -24.06
N GLU A 181 12.58 -6.99 -23.24
CA GLU A 181 13.90 -6.36 -23.51
C GLU A 181 14.90 -7.33 -24.13
N THR A 182 14.63 -8.63 -24.02
CA THR A 182 15.46 -9.75 -24.52
C THR A 182 14.80 -10.49 -25.69
N GLY A 183 13.51 -10.24 -25.93
CA GLY A 183 12.70 -10.77 -27.03
C GLY A 183 11.26 -10.25 -26.92
N SER A 184 10.33 -10.89 -27.63
CA SER A 184 8.90 -10.73 -27.37
C SER A 184 8.54 -11.23 -25.97
N ILE A 185 7.43 -10.77 -25.40
CA ILE A 185 6.99 -11.24 -24.07
C ILE A 185 6.73 -12.74 -24.05
N GLY A 186 6.21 -13.29 -25.14
CA GLY A 186 6.00 -14.74 -25.26
C GLY A 186 7.31 -15.53 -25.16
N GLU A 187 8.37 -15.06 -25.83
CA GLU A 187 9.71 -15.67 -25.75
C GLU A 187 10.29 -15.56 -24.34
N GLU A 188 10.21 -14.38 -23.71
CA GLU A 188 10.67 -14.19 -22.32
C GLU A 188 9.93 -15.10 -21.33
N VAL A 189 8.61 -15.27 -21.50
CA VAL A 189 7.78 -16.16 -20.68
C VAL A 189 8.21 -17.61 -20.85
N ALA A 190 8.42 -18.06 -22.08
CA ALA A 190 8.85 -19.43 -22.35
C ALA A 190 10.25 -19.71 -21.78
N GLU A 191 11.20 -18.80 -21.97
CA GLU A 191 12.55 -18.92 -21.41
C GLU A 191 12.55 -18.93 -19.88
N ALA A 192 11.79 -18.03 -19.26
CA ALA A 192 11.69 -17.92 -17.82
C ALA A 192 11.05 -19.18 -17.19
N ALA A 193 9.98 -19.69 -17.81
CA ALA A 193 9.33 -20.91 -17.37
C ALA A 193 10.27 -22.12 -17.47
N ALA A 194 10.99 -22.28 -18.59
CA ALA A 194 12.00 -23.32 -18.77
C ALA A 194 13.20 -23.19 -17.82
N GLY A 195 13.57 -21.95 -17.47
CA GLY A 195 14.63 -21.63 -16.52
C GLY A 195 14.29 -21.96 -15.06
N GLY A 196 13.02 -22.26 -14.76
CA GLY A 196 12.54 -22.62 -13.43
C GLY A 196 12.03 -21.43 -12.61
N ALA A 197 11.58 -20.35 -13.26
CA ALA A 197 10.85 -19.30 -12.54
C ALA A 197 9.53 -19.84 -11.97
N ASP A 198 9.18 -19.42 -10.75
CA ASP A 198 7.91 -19.77 -10.10
C ASP A 198 6.83 -18.72 -10.37
N ILE A 199 7.24 -17.44 -10.35
CA ILE A 199 6.36 -16.30 -10.62
C ILE A 199 6.92 -15.47 -11.77
N LEU A 200 6.11 -15.30 -12.81
CA LEU A 200 6.41 -14.51 -14.00
C LEU A 200 5.77 -13.13 -13.85
N MET A 201 6.56 -12.10 -13.53
CA MET A 201 6.09 -10.72 -13.39
C MET A 201 6.19 -9.98 -14.71
N ILE A 202 5.07 -9.83 -15.41
CA ILE A 202 4.96 -9.07 -16.65
C ILE A 202 4.81 -7.57 -16.29
N ASP A 203 5.89 -6.79 -16.40
CA ASP A 203 5.91 -5.36 -16.06
C ASP A 203 6.09 -4.48 -17.30
N THR A 204 5.14 -4.60 -18.23
CA THR A 204 5.10 -3.82 -19.47
C THR A 204 4.04 -2.74 -19.46
N GLY A 205 3.02 -2.89 -18.61
CA GLY A 205 1.82 -2.06 -18.60
C GLY A 205 0.96 -2.18 -19.86
N LYS A 206 1.17 -3.21 -20.68
CA LYS A 206 0.35 -3.48 -21.88
C LYS A 206 -0.50 -4.72 -21.64
N HIS A 207 -1.82 -4.57 -21.67
CA HIS A 207 -2.76 -5.67 -21.48
C HIS A 207 -2.50 -6.84 -22.45
N ALA A 208 -2.13 -6.54 -23.71
CA ALA A 208 -1.81 -7.55 -24.71
C ALA A 208 -0.66 -8.49 -24.30
N ASP A 209 0.31 -8.01 -23.52
CA ASP A 209 1.43 -8.82 -23.05
C ASP A 209 0.99 -9.79 -21.93
N ALA A 210 0.01 -9.38 -21.11
CA ALA A 210 -0.62 -10.28 -20.14
C ALA A 210 -1.37 -11.42 -20.86
N VAL A 211 -2.08 -11.08 -21.94
CA VAL A 211 -2.79 -12.07 -22.78
C VAL A 211 -1.82 -13.04 -23.41
N GLU A 212 -0.72 -12.54 -23.99
CA GLU A 212 0.30 -13.38 -24.60
C GLU A 212 0.97 -14.31 -23.59
N ALA A 213 1.28 -13.83 -22.37
CA ALA A 213 1.85 -14.65 -21.32
C ALA A 213 0.96 -15.85 -20.96
N ILE A 214 -0.34 -15.61 -20.77
CA ILE A 214 -1.31 -16.69 -20.48
C ILE A 214 -1.41 -17.67 -21.64
N LYS A 215 -1.47 -17.15 -22.87
CA LYS A 215 -1.52 -17.98 -24.09
C LYS A 215 -0.31 -18.89 -24.22
N VAL A 216 0.91 -18.37 -24.03
CA VAL A 216 2.15 -19.17 -24.11
C VAL A 216 2.17 -20.26 -23.06
N LEU A 217 1.82 -19.96 -21.81
CA LEU A 217 1.77 -20.98 -20.74
C LEU A 217 0.74 -22.09 -21.02
N ASN A 218 -0.41 -21.74 -21.61
CA ASN A 218 -1.41 -22.71 -22.03
C ASN A 218 -0.91 -23.59 -23.17
N GLN A 219 -0.23 -23.02 -24.17
CA GLN A 219 0.35 -23.76 -25.30
C GLN A 219 1.45 -24.72 -24.85
N LEU A 220 2.22 -24.33 -23.82
CA LEU A 220 3.24 -25.18 -23.20
C LEU A 220 2.66 -26.24 -22.24
N GLY A 221 1.37 -26.17 -21.90
CA GLY A 221 0.71 -27.10 -20.99
C GLY A 221 1.10 -26.94 -19.51
N ILE A 222 1.72 -25.82 -19.13
CA ILE A 222 2.29 -25.58 -17.78
C ILE A 222 1.65 -24.39 -17.05
N ARG A 223 0.48 -23.91 -17.53
CA ARG A 223 -0.22 -22.78 -16.88
C ARG A 223 -0.47 -23.02 -15.40
N GLN A 224 -0.80 -24.25 -15.00
CA GLN A 224 -1.08 -24.58 -13.59
C GLN A 224 0.18 -24.64 -12.72
N ASP A 225 1.37 -24.73 -13.32
CA ASP A 225 2.65 -24.86 -12.61
C ASP A 225 3.32 -23.51 -12.35
N LYS A 226 2.74 -22.41 -12.85
CA LYS A 226 3.33 -21.06 -12.84
C LYS A 226 2.31 -20.04 -12.38
N GLN A 227 2.75 -19.09 -11.57
CA GLN A 227 1.98 -17.90 -11.27
C GLN A 227 2.35 -16.77 -12.23
N VAL A 228 1.35 -16.08 -12.76
CA VAL A 228 1.53 -14.89 -13.59
C VAL A 228 1.14 -13.67 -12.75
N ALA A 229 2.11 -12.77 -12.59
CA ALA A 229 1.90 -11.46 -12.02
C ALA A 229 1.92 -10.40 -13.12
N PHE A 230 1.10 -9.37 -13.00
CA PHE A 230 1.08 -8.25 -13.96
C PHE A 230 1.21 -6.91 -13.24
N ALA A 231 1.98 -6.01 -13.84
CA ALA A 231 2.27 -4.68 -13.33
C ALA A 231 2.39 -3.64 -14.46
N GLY A 232 2.33 -2.37 -14.05
CA GLY A 232 2.51 -1.21 -14.92
C GLY A 232 1.17 -0.54 -15.25
N GLY A 233 0.88 0.57 -14.59
CA GLY A 233 -0.27 1.42 -14.95
C GLY A 233 -1.66 0.79 -14.76
N VAL A 234 -1.77 -0.35 -14.08
CA VAL A 234 -3.04 -1.02 -13.77
C VAL A 234 -3.95 -0.07 -12.99
N GLN A 235 -5.17 0.18 -13.51
CA GLN A 235 -6.19 0.88 -12.75
C GLN A 235 -6.94 -0.10 -11.85
N ILE A 236 -7.52 0.40 -10.75
CA ILE A 236 -8.26 -0.44 -9.80
C ILE A 236 -9.51 -1.03 -10.47
N GLU A 237 -10.09 -0.28 -11.39
CA GLU A 237 -11.29 -0.64 -12.13
C GLU A 237 -11.05 -1.78 -13.14
N ASP A 238 -9.80 -1.97 -13.58
CA ASP A 238 -9.42 -3.00 -14.56
C ASP A 238 -9.22 -4.40 -13.91
N ILE A 239 -9.22 -4.48 -12.58
CA ILE A 239 -8.97 -5.74 -11.84
C ILE A 239 -9.85 -6.90 -12.31
N PRO A 240 -11.17 -6.73 -12.55
CA PRO A 240 -12.02 -7.82 -13.03
C PRO A 240 -11.61 -8.38 -14.40
N ASP A 241 -11.02 -7.56 -15.28
CA ASP A 241 -10.54 -8.00 -16.59
C ASP A 241 -9.33 -8.92 -16.46
N TYR A 242 -8.36 -8.54 -15.63
CA TYR A 242 -7.19 -9.38 -15.36
C TYR A 242 -7.55 -10.66 -14.60
N ALA A 243 -8.55 -10.60 -13.71
CA ALA A 243 -9.08 -11.80 -13.07
C ALA A 243 -9.71 -12.76 -14.08
N ARG A 244 -10.51 -12.25 -15.04
CA ARG A 244 -11.07 -13.05 -16.15
C ARG A 244 -10.01 -13.64 -17.07
N LEU A 245 -8.95 -12.88 -17.32
CA LEU A 245 -7.80 -13.33 -18.12
C LEU A 245 -7.03 -14.47 -17.44
N GLY A 246 -7.19 -14.64 -16.13
CA GLY A 246 -6.49 -15.64 -15.34
C GLY A 246 -5.11 -15.18 -14.90
N ILE A 247 -4.92 -13.89 -14.62
CA ILE A 247 -3.74 -13.41 -13.89
C ILE A 247 -3.88 -13.79 -12.41
N ASP A 248 -2.79 -14.24 -11.79
CA ASP A 248 -2.81 -14.70 -10.40
C ASP A 248 -2.53 -13.56 -9.41
N ILE A 249 -1.73 -12.56 -9.83
CA ILE A 249 -1.28 -11.46 -8.99
C ILE A 249 -1.29 -10.13 -9.77
N LEU A 250 -1.84 -9.06 -9.19
CA LEU A 250 -1.67 -7.69 -9.70
C LEU A 250 -0.83 -6.86 -8.73
N ASP A 251 0.27 -6.29 -9.22
CA ASP A 251 1.00 -5.25 -8.49
C ASP A 251 0.45 -3.87 -8.85
N ILE A 252 -0.47 -3.40 -8.02
CA ILE A 252 -1.11 -2.09 -8.11
C ILE A 252 -0.31 -1.14 -7.21
N GLY A 253 0.73 -0.55 -7.78
CA GLY A 253 1.64 0.36 -7.09
C GLY A 253 1.01 1.70 -6.73
N SER A 254 1.26 2.72 -7.54
CA SER A 254 0.88 4.11 -7.26
C SER A 254 -0.62 4.32 -7.08
N ARG A 255 -1.49 3.53 -7.72
CA ARG A 255 -2.95 3.71 -7.56
C ARG A 255 -3.44 3.45 -6.12
N ILE A 256 -2.74 2.60 -5.36
CA ILE A 256 -3.03 2.39 -3.94
C ILE A 256 -2.24 3.38 -3.07
N ILE A 257 -0.95 3.55 -3.34
CA ILE A 257 -0.08 4.38 -2.48
C ILE A 257 -0.35 5.88 -2.62
N ASP A 258 -0.67 6.35 -3.83
CA ASP A 258 -0.95 7.75 -4.14
C ASP A 258 -2.44 8.09 -3.97
N ALA A 259 -3.24 7.18 -3.39
CA ALA A 259 -4.64 7.41 -3.08
C ALA A 259 -4.83 8.76 -2.35
N PRO A 260 -5.91 9.53 -2.68
CA PRO A 260 -6.24 10.75 -1.98
C PRO A 260 -6.35 10.54 -0.48
N LEU A 261 -6.13 11.60 0.29
CA LEU A 261 -6.38 11.60 1.73
C LEU A 261 -7.83 11.17 2.00
N LEU A 262 -8.05 10.42 3.07
CA LEU A 262 -9.40 10.33 3.64
C LEU A 262 -9.60 11.59 4.46
N ASP A 263 -10.28 12.59 3.88
CA ASP A 263 -10.41 13.91 4.49
C ASP A 263 -11.15 13.83 5.83
N MET A 264 -10.60 14.55 6.81
CA MET A 264 -11.04 14.57 8.20
C MET A 264 -10.98 16.00 8.71
N LYS A 265 -11.92 16.35 9.58
CA LYS A 265 -11.97 17.65 10.26
C LYS A 265 -12.04 17.45 11.77
N MET A 266 -11.47 18.39 12.52
CA MET A 266 -11.59 18.44 13.97
C MET A 266 -12.47 19.62 14.37
N ASP A 267 -13.52 19.35 15.16
CA ASP A 267 -14.43 20.37 15.68
C ASP A 267 -14.40 20.36 17.22
N VAL A 268 -14.30 21.55 17.83
CA VAL A 268 -14.46 21.72 19.28
C VAL A 268 -15.95 21.68 19.62
N ILE A 269 -16.33 20.79 20.54
CA ILE A 269 -17.74 20.54 20.87
C ILE A 269 -18.14 21.09 22.24
N ASN A 270 -17.20 21.24 23.19
CA ASN A 270 -17.43 21.81 24.53
C ASN A 270 -16.19 22.61 24.98
N THR A 271 -16.41 23.70 25.73
CA THR A 271 -15.41 24.69 26.21
C THR A 271 -15.67 25.17 27.62
#